data_AF-X1QV34-F1
#
_entry.id   AF-X1QV34-F1
#
_cell.length_a   1.000
_cell.length_b   1.000
_cell.length_c   1.000
_cell.angle_alpha   90.00
_cell.angle_beta   90.00
_cell.angle_gamma   90.00
#
_symmetry.space_group_name_H-M   'P 1'
#
loop_
_entity.id
_entity.type
_entity.pdbx_description
1 polymer ?
#
loop_
_entity_poly.entity_id
_entity_poly.type
_entity_poly.pdbx_seq_one_letter_code
_entity_poly.pdbx_strand_id
1 'polypeptide(L)'
;MVMNPYETLGVSTEADKQEIKNAYRDKAKETHPDKGGTKEEFAPIARAYAILSDSRKKARYDETGLDNDEGDVNKSANALLQTTFISLID
;
A
#
# COMPACT_ATOMS: atom_id res chain seq x y z
N MET A 1 -15.25 -6.87 -4.99
CA MET A 1 -15.12 -5.41 -5.09
C MET A 1 -13.65 -5.13 -5.37
N VAL A 2 -13.34 -4.42 -6.45
CA VAL A 2 -11.96 -4.06 -6.78
C VAL A 2 -11.53 -2.94 -5.83
N MET A 3 -10.38 -3.11 -5.17
CA MET A 3 -9.82 -2.10 -4.27
C MET A 3 -9.22 -0.97 -5.10
N ASN A 4 -9.58 0.29 -4.81
CA ASN A 4 -8.90 1.44 -5.38
C ASN A 4 -7.68 1.81 -4.51
N PRO A 5 -6.44 1.67 -5.01
CA PRO A 5 -5.23 1.92 -4.24
C PRO A 5 -5.02 3.41 -3.94
N TYR A 6 -5.49 4.31 -4.79
CA TYR A 6 -5.41 5.76 -4.56
C TYR A 6 -6.31 6.16 -3.40
N GLU A 7 -7.57 5.69 -3.41
CA GLU A 7 -8.50 5.93 -2.29
C GLU A 7 -8.03 5.24 -1.00
N THR A 8 -7.47 4.04 -1.12
CA THR A 8 -6.94 3.30 0.03
C THR A 8 -5.80 4.07 0.72
N LEU A 9 -4.91 4.70 -0.06
CA LEU A 9 -3.87 5.59 0.48
C LEU A 9 -4.35 7.02 0.73
N GLY A 10 -5.52 7.41 0.24
CA GLY A 10 -6.05 8.77 0.36
C GLY A 10 -5.27 9.79 -0.47
N VAL A 11 -4.75 9.40 -1.64
CA VAL A 11 -3.95 10.24 -2.53
C VAL A 11 -4.64 10.43 -3.89
N SER A 12 -4.24 11.47 -4.61
CA SER A 12 -4.70 11.72 -5.99
C SER A 12 -4.16 10.67 -6.97
N THR A 13 -4.83 10.46 -8.10
CA THR A 13 -4.31 9.66 -9.23
C THR A 13 -3.02 10.24 -9.83
N GLU A 14 -2.87 11.55 -9.68
CA GLU A 14 -1.70 12.33 -10.10
C GLU A 14 -0.59 12.36 -9.03
N ALA A 15 -0.77 11.68 -7.89
CA ALA A 15 0.19 11.73 -6.80
C ALA A 15 1.55 11.18 -7.22
N ASP A 16 2.61 11.89 -6.80
CA ASP A 16 3.96 11.47 -7.08
C ASP A 16 4.42 10.34 -6.14
N LYS A 17 5.60 9.76 -6.42
CA LYS A 17 6.15 8.67 -5.60
C LYS A 17 6.39 9.07 -4.14
N GLN A 18 6.71 10.35 -3.90
CA GLN A 18 7.00 10.85 -2.57
C GLN A 18 5.71 11.00 -1.76
N GLU A 19 4.65 11.52 -2.36
CA GLU A 19 3.31 11.60 -1.77
C GLU A 19 2.76 10.22 -1.45
N ILE A 20 2.85 9.27 -2.39
CA ILE A 20 2.45 7.87 -2.18
C ILE A 20 3.20 7.24 -1.00
N LYS A 21 4.52 7.47 -0.91
CA LYS A 21 5.35 6.95 0.19
C LYS A 21 4.99 7.59 1.53
N ASN A 22 4.72 8.89 1.57
CA ASN A 22 4.35 9.59 2.78
C ASN A 22 2.98 9.09 3.29
N ALA A 23 1.97 9.05 2.41
CA ALA A 23 0.64 8.56 2.74
C ALA A 23 0.66 7.11 3.26
N TYR A 24 1.47 6.24 2.64
CA TYR A 24 1.70 4.88 3.14
C TYR A 24 2.28 4.87 4.56
N ARG A 25 3.30 5.69 4.84
CA ARG A 25 3.92 5.76 6.18
C ARG A 25 2.94 6.27 7.24
N ASP A 26 2.10 7.23 6.92
CA ASP A 26 1.15 7.78 7.88
C ASP A 26 0.06 6.76 8.20
N LYS A 27 -0.53 6.13 7.18
CA LYS A 27 -1.50 5.05 7.38
C LYS A 27 -0.90 3.82 8.07
N ALA A 28 0.36 3.50 7.79
CA ALA A 28 1.09 2.44 8.48
C ALA A 28 1.21 2.69 9.99
N LYS A 29 1.43 3.95 10.40
CA LYS A 29 1.46 4.34 11.83
C LYS A 29 0.10 4.23 12.47
N GLU A 30 -0.95 4.60 11.75
CA GLU A 30 -2.34 4.54 12.24
C GLU A 30 -2.82 3.11 12.43
N THR A 31 -2.41 2.20 11.55
CA THR A 31 -2.79 0.78 11.58
C THR A 31 -1.79 -0.11 12.31
N HIS A 32 -0.80 0.49 13.00
CA HIS A 32 0.16 -0.26 13.80
C HIS A 32 -0.51 -0.87 15.05
N PRO A 33 -0.13 -2.10 15.47
CA PRO A 33 -0.70 -2.76 16.65
C PRO A 33 -0.58 -1.94 17.93
N ASP A 34 0.52 -1.21 18.10
CA ASP A 34 0.74 -0.33 19.25
C ASP A 34 -0.30 0.81 19.33
N LYS A 35 -0.92 1.18 18.21
CA LYS A 35 -2.01 2.16 18.16
C LYS A 35 -3.40 1.51 18.11
N GLY A 36 -3.47 0.19 18.24
CA GLY A 36 -4.72 -0.58 18.21
C GLY A 36 -5.15 -1.06 16.83
N GLY A 37 -4.31 -0.93 15.81
CA GLY A 37 -4.59 -1.44 14.46
C GLY A 37 -4.30 -2.93 14.29
N THR A 38 -4.85 -3.51 13.23
CA THR A 38 -4.73 -4.94 12.91
C THR A 38 -4.01 -5.19 11.60
N LYS A 39 -3.53 -6.42 11.41
CA LYS A 39 -2.92 -6.84 10.15
C LYS A 39 -3.92 -6.75 8.99
N GLU A 40 -5.18 -7.04 9.28
CA GLU A 40 -6.30 -7.00 8.35
C GLU A 40 -6.58 -5.57 7.85
N GLU A 41 -6.47 -4.57 8.73
CA GLU A 41 -6.58 -3.15 8.37
C GLU A 41 -5.38 -2.65 7.57
N PHE A 42 -4.18 -3.16 7.86
CA PHE A 42 -2.97 -2.79 7.13
C PHE A 42 -2.86 -3.47 5.75
N ALA A 43 -3.36 -4.70 5.61
CA ALA A 43 -3.25 -5.46 4.36
C ALA A 43 -3.67 -4.68 3.08
N PRO A 44 -4.81 -3.95 3.04
CA PRO A 44 -5.15 -3.11 1.89
C PRO A 44 -4.16 -1.95 1.70
N ILE A 45 -3.66 -1.31 2.77
CA ILE A 45 -2.65 -0.23 2.70
C ILE A 45 -1.35 -0.74 2.06
N ALA A 46 -0.88 -1.91 2.50
CA ALA A 46 0.31 -2.56 1.94
C ALA A 46 0.16 -2.88 0.46
N ARG A 47 -0.99 -3.45 0.07
CA ARG A 47 -1.31 -3.75 -1.32
C ARG A 47 -1.37 -2.49 -2.18
N ALA A 48 -2.00 -1.43 -1.67
CA ALA A 48 -2.11 -0.17 -2.38
C ALA A 48 -0.74 0.43 -2.68
N TYR A 49 0.14 0.46 -1.67
CA TYR A 49 1.50 0.93 -1.85
C TYR A 49 2.32 0.01 -2.77
N ALA A 50 2.16 -1.31 -2.71
CA ALA A 50 2.85 -2.24 -3.61
C ALA A 50 2.48 -2.04 -5.10
N ILE A 51 1.26 -1.58 -5.38
CA ILE A 51 0.83 -1.22 -6.74
C ILE A 51 1.38 0.15 -7.15
N LEU A 52 1.19 1.17 -6.31
CA LEU A 52 1.47 2.56 -6.67
C LEU A 52 2.95 2.95 -6.61
N SER A 53 3.76 2.25 -5.82
CA SER A 53 5.19 2.54 -5.67
C SER A 53 6.05 2.06 -6.85
N ASP A 54 5.62 1.01 -7.57
CA ASP A 54 6.28 0.55 -8.80
C ASP A 54 5.59 1.17 -10.01
N SER A 55 6.35 1.96 -10.78
CA SER A 55 5.82 2.66 -11.97
C SER A 55 5.20 1.73 -13.01
N ARG A 56 5.69 0.50 -13.17
CA ARG A 56 5.13 -0.48 -14.11
C ARG A 56 3.81 -1.04 -13.58
N LYS A 57 3.74 -1.34 -12.27
CA LYS A 57 2.52 -1.83 -11.62
C LYS A 57 1.44 -0.74 -11.61
N LYS A 58 1.80 0.50 -11.30
CA LYS A 58 0.93 1.68 -11.38
C LYS A 58 0.39 1.85 -12.80
N ALA A 59 1.24 1.89 -13.82
CA ALA A 59 0.79 2.07 -15.21
C ALA A 59 -0.20 0.98 -15.64
N ARG A 60 0.09 -0.28 -15.32
CA ARG A 60 -0.83 -1.39 -15.65
C ARG A 60 -2.15 -1.30 -14.89
N TYR A 61 -2.12 -0.90 -13.62
CA TYR A 61 -3.33 -0.66 -12.85
C TYR A 61 -4.15 0.49 -13.47
N ASP A 62 -3.49 1.58 -13.87
CA ASP A 62 -4.13 2.73 -14.51
C ASP A 62 -4.75 2.36 -15.87
N GLU A 63 -4.14 1.44 -16.63
CA GLU A 63 -4.66 0.95 -17.92
C GLU A 63 -5.81 -0.06 -17.81
N THR A 64 -5.75 -0.96 -16.83
CA THR A 64 -6.65 -2.14 -16.77
C THR A 64 -7.65 -2.09 -15.63
N GLY A 65 -7.41 -1.25 -14.61
CA GLY A 65 -8.16 -1.24 -13.36
C GLY A 65 -8.04 -2.52 -12.54
N LEU A 66 -7.12 -3.43 -12.89
CA LEU A 66 -7.01 -4.77 -12.31
C LEU A 66 -5.64 -4.98 -11.65
N ASP A 67 -5.65 -5.71 -10.54
CA ASP A 67 -4.45 -6.20 -9.84
C ASP A 67 -4.03 -7.59 -10.35
N ASN A 68 -3.89 -7.77 -11.67
CA ASN A 68 -3.62 -9.06 -12.33
C ASN A 68 -2.29 -9.75 -11.94
N ASP A 69 -1.57 -9.26 -10.92
CA ASP A 69 -0.28 -9.75 -10.43
C ASP A 69 -0.37 -10.09 -8.93
N GLU A 70 -1.50 -10.69 -8.52
CA GLU A 70 -1.79 -11.04 -7.14
C GLU A 70 -0.62 -11.79 -6.47
N GLY A 71 0.10 -12.66 -7.19
CA GLY A 71 1.23 -13.40 -6.63
C GLY A 71 2.41 -12.51 -6.21
N ASP A 72 2.81 -11.56 -7.04
CA ASP A 72 3.96 -10.68 -6.77
C ASP A 72 3.58 -9.52 -5.84
N VAL A 73 2.36 -9.01 -5.95
CA VAL A 73 1.81 -8.00 -5.05
C VAL A 73 1.68 -8.55 -3.64
N ASN A 74 1.15 -9.77 -3.45
CA ASN A 74 1.02 -10.37 -2.11
C ASN A 74 2.37 -10.68 -1.47
N LYS A 75 3.39 -11.07 -2.25
CA LYS A 75 4.75 -11.26 -1.72
C LYS A 75 5.37 -9.94 -1.28
N SER A 76 5.23 -8.90 -2.12
CA SER A 76 5.73 -7.55 -1.83
C SER A 76 5.01 -6.94 -0.62
N ALA A 77 3.68 -7.04 -0.57
CA ALA A 77 2.86 -6.56 0.53
C ALA A 77 3.13 -7.30 1.84
N ASN A 78 3.38 -8.62 1.81
CA ASN A 78 3.79 -9.37 3.00
C ASN A 78 5.20 -8.99 3.49
N ALA A 79 6.14 -8.73 2.58
CA ALA A 79 7.47 -8.23 2.96
C ALA A 79 7.38 -6.82 3.57
N LEU A 80 6.51 -5.97 3.02
CA LEU A 80 6.21 -4.64 3.53
C LEU A 80 5.52 -4.71 4.90
N LEU A 81 4.54 -5.59 5.07
CA LEU A 81 3.91 -5.90 6.36
C LEU A 81 4.95 -6.25 7.42
N GLN A 82 5.89 -7.17 7.14
CA GLN A 82 6.89 -7.53 8.14
C GLN A 82 7.88 -6.41 8.43
N THR A 83 8.40 -5.75 7.39
CA THR A 83 9.42 -4.70 7.58
C THR A 83 8.83 -3.45 8.23
N THR A 84 7.64 -3.05 7.80
CA THR A 84 6.97 -1.82 8.26
C THR A 84 6.45 -1.97 9.69
N PHE A 85 5.98 -3.16 10.10
CA PHE A 85 5.59 -3.41 11.49
C PHE A 85 6.79 -3.50 12.44
N ILE A 86 7.98 -3.86 11.94
CA ILE A 86 9.18 -3.97 12.78
C ILE A 86 9.94 -2.64 12.87
N SER A 87 9.94 -1.83 11.80
CA SER A 87 10.84 -0.66 11.67
C SER A 87 10.18 0.71 11.90
N LEU A 88 8.89 0.77 12.25
CA LEU A 88 8.21 2.05 12.57
C LEU A 88 8.21 2.39 14.06
N ILE A 89 8.89 1.58 14.86
CA ILE A 89 9.25 1.86 16.25
C ILE A 89 10.63 2.54 16.26
N ASP A 90 10.65 3.82 15.90
CA ASP A 90 11.69 4.80 16.26
C ASP A 90 11.01 6.17 16.39
#